data_AF-A0A011NMU2-F1
#
_entry.id   AF-A0A011NMU2-F1
#
_cell.length_a   1.000
_cell.length_b   1.000
_cell.length_c   1.000
_cell.angle_alpha   90.00
_cell.angle_beta   90.00
_cell.angle_gamma   90.00
#
_symmetry.space_group_name_H-M   'P 1'
#
loop_
_entity.id
_entity.type
_entity.pdbx_description
1 polymer ?
#
loop_
_entity_poly.entity_id
_entity_poly.type
_entity_poly.pdbx_seq_one_letter_code
_entity_poly.pdbx_strand_id
1 'polypeptide(L)'
;MGFLDKLFGGTKDYPPLPEDNAAQARLEQVKGPLEELAQRVSDPLEVVPADRQAFVFVGKPPKRFGIAWVHDDKVSGLKELADDHKLSQVEVGKMINELGQAYEHASAAPRFSTEVGGKKVVVIPSDGLEREVHQIIERATH
;
A
#
# COMPACT_ATOMS: atom_id res chain seq x y z
N MET A 1 -27.74 -23.88 2.67
CA MET A 1 -27.11 -22.66 3.24
C MET A 1 -25.64 -22.96 3.41
N GLY A 2 -24.82 -22.38 2.53
CA GLY A 2 -23.54 -22.96 2.11
C GLY A 2 -22.34 -22.50 2.91
N PHE A 3 -21.54 -23.47 3.36
CA PHE A 3 -20.20 -23.33 3.93
C PHE A 3 -19.13 -22.87 2.90
N LEU A 4 -19.53 -22.22 1.80
CA LEU A 4 -18.68 -21.87 0.66
C LEU A 4 -18.24 -20.40 0.64
N ASP A 5 -18.85 -19.51 1.44
CA ASP A 5 -18.41 -18.11 1.55
C ASP A 5 -17.03 -17.94 2.23
N LYS A 6 -16.55 -18.96 2.96
CA LYS A 6 -15.20 -18.94 3.56
C LYS A 6 -14.08 -19.36 2.62
N LEU A 7 -14.38 -19.83 1.41
CA LEU A 7 -13.40 -20.37 0.46
C LEU A 7 -13.11 -19.44 -0.73
N PHE A 8 -13.88 -18.38 -0.93
CA PHE A 8 -13.55 -17.32 -1.90
C PHE A 8 -12.64 -16.27 -1.26
N GLY A 9 -11.35 -16.59 -1.14
CA GLY A 9 -10.28 -15.59 -1.06
C GLY A 9 -10.27 -14.71 0.19
N GLY A 10 -10.55 -15.31 1.35
CA GLY A 10 -10.68 -14.65 2.65
C GLY A 10 -9.73 -13.46 2.82
N THR A 11 -10.30 -12.26 2.78
CA THR A 11 -9.71 -11.08 3.42
C THR A 11 -9.40 -11.50 4.84
N LYS A 12 -8.12 -11.65 5.20
CA LYS A 12 -7.72 -11.94 6.57
C LYS A 12 -8.43 -10.90 7.45
N ASP A 13 -9.24 -11.36 8.39
CA ASP A 13 -9.88 -10.46 9.35
C ASP A 13 -8.81 -10.00 10.33
N TYR A 14 -8.19 -8.88 9.98
CA TYR A 14 -7.25 -8.19 10.83
C TYR A 14 -7.99 -7.44 11.94
N PRO A 15 -7.40 -7.35 13.15
CA PRO A 15 -7.97 -6.54 14.22
C PRO A 15 -8.20 -5.09 13.74
N PRO A 16 -9.20 -4.38 14.27
CA PRO A 16 -9.41 -2.98 13.94
C PRO A 16 -8.17 -2.16 14.29
N LEU A 17 -7.87 -1.13 13.50
CA LEU A 17 -6.77 -0.22 13.78
C LEU A 17 -7.05 0.51 15.11
N PRO A 18 -6.14 0.43 16.11
CA PRO A 18 -6.30 1.18 17.35
C PRO A 18 -6.39 2.69 17.10
N GLU A 19 -7.36 3.35 17.73
CA GLU A 19 -7.57 4.80 17.58
C GLU A 19 -6.44 5.64 18.19
N ASP A 20 -5.64 5.07 19.12
CA ASP A 20 -4.57 5.77 19.85
C ASP A 20 -3.17 5.62 19.22
N ASN A 21 -3.07 5.11 18.00
CA ASN A 21 -1.78 4.84 17.37
C ASN A 21 -1.35 5.91 16.35
N ALA A 22 -0.03 6.04 16.16
CA ALA A 22 0.54 6.98 15.20
C ALA A 22 0.08 6.71 13.75
N ALA A 23 -0.28 5.46 13.43
CA ALA A 23 -0.75 5.08 12.11
C ALA A 23 -2.12 5.68 11.76
N GLN A 24 -3.05 5.77 12.72
CA GLN A 24 -4.33 6.45 12.54
C GLN A 24 -4.11 7.93 12.25
N ALA A 25 -3.27 8.59 13.04
CA ALA A 25 -2.95 10.01 12.83
C ALA A 25 -2.32 10.27 11.45
N ARG A 26 -1.40 9.40 11.01
CA ARG A 26 -0.79 9.46 9.67
C ARG A 26 -1.81 9.21 8.55
N LEU A 27 -2.74 8.26 8.74
CA LEU A 27 -3.80 8.00 7.75
C LEU A 27 -4.74 9.18 7.59
N GLU A 28 -5.12 9.85 8.69
CA GLU A 28 -5.97 11.04 8.62
C GLU A 28 -5.32 12.18 7.82
N GLN A 29 -3.98 12.31 7.86
CA GLN A 29 -3.25 13.31 7.06
C GLN A 29 -3.38 13.10 5.55
N VAL A 30 -3.58 11.85 5.11
CA VAL A 30 -3.65 11.47 3.69
C VAL A 30 -5.01 10.96 3.28
N LYS A 31 -6.03 11.19 4.11
CA LYS A 31 -7.35 10.56 3.98
C LYS A 31 -8.03 10.87 2.66
N GLY A 32 -8.09 12.14 2.26
CA GLY A 32 -8.78 12.55 1.02
C GLY A 32 -8.29 11.79 -0.21
N PRO A 33 -6.99 11.86 -0.56
CA PRO A 33 -6.47 11.13 -1.72
C PRO A 33 -6.52 9.61 -1.55
N LEU A 34 -6.41 9.09 -0.32
CA LEU A 34 -6.55 7.65 -0.06
C LEU A 34 -7.98 7.16 -0.29
N GLU A 35 -8.99 7.96 0.04
CA GLU A 35 -10.40 7.69 -0.27
C GLU A 35 -10.64 7.69 -1.77
N GLU A 36 -10.09 8.66 -2.50
CA GLU A 36 -10.16 8.69 -3.97
C GLU A 36 -9.53 7.43 -4.59
N LEU A 37 -8.36 7.02 -4.09
CA LEU A 37 -7.71 5.78 -4.54
C LEU A 37 -8.57 4.54 -4.23
N ALA A 38 -9.16 4.49 -3.04
CA ALA A 38 -10.03 3.40 -2.61
C ALA A 38 -11.28 3.23 -3.49
N GLN A 39 -11.84 4.34 -3.97
CA GLN A 39 -12.98 4.34 -4.89
C GLN A 39 -12.59 3.96 -6.32
N ARG A 40 -11.40 4.34 -6.78
CA ARG A 40 -10.92 4.09 -8.14
C ARG A 40 -10.47 2.65 -8.38
N VAL A 41 -9.97 1.99 -7.34
CA VAL A 41 -9.34 0.66 -7.45
C VAL A 41 -10.25 -0.41 -6.84
N SER A 42 -10.54 -1.48 -7.60
CA SER A 42 -11.33 -2.60 -7.09
C SER A 42 -10.52 -3.58 -6.23
N ASP A 43 -9.22 -3.72 -6.50
CA ASP A 43 -8.35 -4.66 -5.80
C ASP A 43 -8.15 -4.30 -4.31
N PRO A 44 -7.77 -5.26 -3.46
CA PRO A 44 -7.44 -4.99 -2.05
C PRO A 44 -6.33 -3.95 -1.91
N LEU A 45 -6.45 -3.09 -0.90
CA LEU A 45 -5.46 -2.08 -0.57
C LEU A 45 -4.80 -2.42 0.77
N GLU A 46 -3.47 -2.43 0.78
CA GLU A 46 -2.67 -2.49 2.01
C GLU A 46 -1.83 -1.21 2.12
N VAL A 47 -2.02 -0.46 3.20
CA VAL A 47 -1.48 0.89 3.38
C VAL A 47 -0.39 0.87 4.44
N VAL A 48 0.77 1.42 4.10
CA VAL A 48 1.88 1.70 5.01
C VAL A 48 1.86 3.21 5.29
N PRO A 49 1.35 3.63 6.46
CA PRO A 49 1.27 5.05 6.80
C PRO A 49 2.63 5.60 7.21
N ALA A 50 3.01 6.73 6.62
CA ALA A 50 4.24 7.46 6.86
C ALA A 50 3.92 8.93 7.23
N ASP A 51 4.94 9.73 7.56
CA ASP A 51 4.69 11.16 7.85
C ASP A 51 4.29 11.91 6.58
N ARG A 52 3.09 12.52 6.58
CA ARG A 52 2.49 13.26 5.44
C ARG A 52 2.39 12.49 4.12
N GLN A 53 2.58 11.18 4.14
CA GLN A 53 2.50 10.33 2.97
C GLN A 53 2.06 8.91 3.35
N ALA A 54 1.67 8.12 2.37
CA ALA A 54 1.40 6.70 2.58
C ALA A 54 1.75 5.89 1.33
N PHE A 55 2.32 4.70 1.54
CA PHE A 55 2.55 3.74 0.47
C PHE A 55 1.41 2.74 0.44
N VAL A 56 0.80 2.56 -0.73
CA VAL A 56 -0.37 1.73 -0.92
C VAL A 56 -0.04 0.61 -1.89
N PHE A 57 0.01 -0.60 -1.36
CA PHE A 57 0.08 -1.81 -2.15
C PHE A 57 -1.32 -2.15 -2.67
N VAL A 58 -1.40 -2.34 -3.97
CA VAL A 58 -2.62 -2.70 -4.68
C VAL A 58 -2.51 -4.16 -5.11
N GLY A 59 -3.46 -4.98 -4.66
CA GLY A 59 -3.44 -6.42 -4.90
C GLY A 59 -2.36 -7.14 -4.09
N LYS A 60 -2.01 -8.37 -4.49
CA LYS A 60 -1.03 -9.21 -3.78
C LYS A 60 0.07 -9.70 -4.71
N PRO A 61 1.33 -9.78 -4.25
CA PRO A 61 2.39 -10.46 -5.00
C PRO A 61 2.04 -11.94 -5.27
N PRO A 62 2.57 -12.56 -6.36
CA PRO A 62 3.28 -11.92 -7.48
C PRO A 62 2.34 -11.45 -8.60
N LYS A 63 1.04 -11.79 -8.56
CA LYS A 63 0.08 -11.52 -9.64
C LYS A 63 -0.81 -10.32 -9.28
N ARG A 64 -0.71 -9.25 -10.08
CA ARG A 64 -1.43 -7.96 -9.89
C ARG A 64 -0.96 -7.17 -8.67
N PHE A 65 0.35 -7.18 -8.45
CA PHE A 65 0.98 -6.31 -7.47
C PHE A 65 1.28 -4.96 -8.10
N GLY A 66 0.67 -3.92 -7.55
CA GLY A 66 0.97 -2.53 -7.87
C GLY A 66 1.35 -1.77 -6.61
N ILE A 67 2.05 -0.66 -6.80
CA ILE A 67 2.26 0.34 -5.76
C ILE A 67 1.69 1.67 -6.23
N ALA A 68 1.01 2.35 -5.33
CA ALA A 68 0.73 3.77 -5.39
C ALA A 68 1.30 4.41 -4.14
N TRP A 69 1.63 5.69 -4.19
CA TRP A 69 1.97 6.45 -3.00
C TRP A 69 1.16 7.74 -2.98
N VAL A 70 0.62 8.03 -1.81
CA VAL A 70 -0.14 9.23 -1.51
C VAL A 70 0.80 10.22 -0.89
N HIS A 71 0.89 11.42 -1.44
CA HIS A 71 1.73 12.50 -0.93
C HIS A 71 1.23 13.84 -1.48
N ASP A 72 1.44 14.95 -0.77
CA ASP A 72 1.10 16.30 -1.27
C ASP A 72 -0.32 16.41 -1.87
N ASP A 73 -1.30 15.78 -1.22
CA ASP A 73 -2.70 15.70 -1.69
C ASP A 73 -2.90 15.05 -3.07
N LYS A 74 -1.91 14.30 -3.57
CA LYS A 74 -1.99 13.56 -4.83
C LYS A 74 -1.68 12.08 -4.65
N VAL A 75 -2.16 11.29 -5.62
CA VAL A 75 -1.87 9.87 -5.74
C VAL A 75 -0.99 9.67 -6.96
N SER A 76 0.20 9.15 -6.74
CA SER A 76 1.15 8.84 -7.81
C SER A 76 1.33 7.34 -7.90
N GLY A 77 1.31 6.79 -9.11
CA GLY A 77 1.47 5.37 -9.38
C GLY A 77 2.81 5.07 -10.04
N LEU A 78 3.18 3.79 -10.06
CA LEU A 78 4.47 3.36 -10.63
C LEU A 78 4.70 3.85 -12.07
N LYS A 79 3.63 3.98 -12.85
CA LYS A 79 3.69 4.48 -14.23
C LYS A 79 4.13 5.93 -14.25
N GLU A 80 3.52 6.78 -13.44
CA GLU A 80 3.87 8.19 -13.33
C GLU A 80 5.33 8.37 -12.89
N LEU A 81 5.82 7.56 -11.94
CA LEU A 81 7.25 7.58 -11.56
C LEU A 81 8.16 7.25 -12.75
N ALA A 82 7.80 6.21 -13.49
CA ALA A 82 8.58 5.75 -14.63
C ALA A 82 8.62 6.79 -15.74
N ASP A 83 7.50 7.44 -16.01
CA ASP A 83 7.38 8.49 -17.02
C ASP A 83 8.16 9.75 -16.60
N ASP A 84 8.05 10.19 -15.33
CA ASP A 84 8.71 11.38 -14.78
C ASP A 84 10.24 11.23 -14.74
N HIS A 85 10.73 10.05 -14.36
CA HIS A 85 12.17 9.77 -14.25
C HIS A 85 12.74 9.05 -15.48
N LYS A 86 11.94 8.87 -16.54
CA LYS A 86 12.32 8.17 -17.79
C LYS A 86 12.94 6.79 -17.56
N LEU A 87 12.37 6.05 -16.61
CA LEU A 87 12.83 4.72 -16.26
C LEU A 87 12.60 3.74 -17.42
N SER A 88 13.59 2.92 -17.71
CA SER A 88 13.46 1.82 -18.64
C SER A 88 12.54 0.73 -18.07
N GLN A 89 11.99 -0.12 -18.94
CA GLN A 89 11.18 -1.27 -18.51
C GLN A 89 11.95 -2.22 -17.59
N VAL A 90 13.27 -2.31 -17.74
CA VAL A 90 14.14 -3.14 -16.88
C VAL A 90 14.24 -2.55 -15.48
N GLU A 91 14.40 -1.22 -15.36
CA GLU A 91 14.44 -0.53 -14.06
C GLU A 91 13.10 -0.60 -13.34
N VAL A 92 11.99 -0.39 -14.06
CA VAL A 92 10.63 -0.57 -13.52
C VAL A 92 10.43 -2.00 -13.03
N GLY A 93 10.83 -3.00 -13.82
CA GLY A 93 10.72 -4.41 -13.43
C GLY A 93 11.56 -4.76 -12.19
N LYS A 94 12.77 -4.21 -12.08
CA LYS A 94 13.63 -4.38 -10.90
C LYS A 94 13.00 -3.75 -9.66
N MET A 95 12.48 -2.53 -9.79
CA MET A 95 11.80 -1.83 -8.70
C MET A 95 10.57 -2.62 -8.20
N ILE A 96 9.71 -3.14 -9.10
CA ILE A 96 8.56 -3.97 -8.71
C ILE A 96 9.00 -5.19 -7.90
N ASN A 97 10.07 -5.86 -8.34
CA ASN A 97 10.61 -7.04 -7.64
C ASN A 97 11.13 -6.67 -6.25
N GLU A 98 11.88 -5.58 -6.11
CA GLU A 98 12.39 -5.11 -4.82
C GLU A 98 11.25 -4.71 -3.87
N LEU A 99 10.22 -4.03 -4.37
CA LEU A 99 9.02 -3.69 -3.58
C LEU A 99 8.27 -4.93 -3.11
N GLY A 100 8.16 -5.95 -3.97
CA GLY A 100 7.59 -7.24 -3.61
C GLY A 100 8.36 -7.92 -2.48
N GLN A 101 9.70 -7.91 -2.56
CA GLN A 101 10.58 -8.45 -1.52
C GLN A 101 10.44 -7.69 -0.20
N ALA A 102 10.42 -6.35 -0.24
CA ALA A 102 10.22 -5.52 0.96
C ALA A 102 8.86 -5.84 1.62
N TYR A 103 7.79 -5.97 0.82
CA TYR A 103 6.48 -6.37 1.31
C TYR A 103 6.52 -7.76 1.98
N GLU A 104 7.22 -8.72 1.38
CA GLU A 104 7.40 -10.07 1.94
C GLU A 104 8.23 -10.07 3.23
N HIS A 105 9.28 -9.24 3.33
CA HIS A 105 10.06 -9.07 4.56
C HIS A 105 9.19 -8.53 5.71
N ALA A 106 8.26 -7.64 5.39
CA ALA A 106 7.27 -7.12 6.33
C ALA A 106 6.08 -8.07 6.58
N SER A 107 6.14 -9.33 6.14
CA SER A 107 5.09 -10.32 6.40
C SER A 107 4.83 -10.54 7.90
N ALA A 108 5.85 -10.41 8.74
CA ALA A 108 5.74 -10.51 10.20
C ALA A 108 5.21 -9.23 10.88
N ALA A 109 5.11 -8.11 10.17
CA ALA A 109 4.58 -6.87 10.72
C ALA A 109 3.10 -7.01 11.11
N PRO A 110 2.66 -6.33 12.19
CA PRO A 110 1.26 -6.30 12.56
C PRO A 110 0.42 -5.73 11.41
N ARG A 111 -0.78 -6.24 11.27
CA ARG A 111 -1.75 -5.79 10.27
C ARG A 111 -3.06 -5.52 10.95
N PHE A 112 -3.64 -4.39 10.62
CA PHE A 112 -4.90 -3.93 11.12
C PHE A 112 -5.88 -3.70 9.97
N SER A 113 -7.16 -3.61 10.27
CA SER A 113 -8.17 -3.18 9.31
C SER A 113 -8.80 -1.87 9.72
N THR A 114 -9.08 -1.02 8.74
CA THR A 114 -9.87 0.19 8.90
C THR A 114 -10.71 0.42 7.66
N GLU A 115 -11.64 1.37 7.72
CA GLU A 115 -12.47 1.75 6.59
C GLU A 115 -12.01 3.10 6.04
N VAL A 116 -11.82 3.15 4.73
CA VAL A 116 -11.48 4.38 4.00
C VAL A 116 -12.42 4.49 2.80
N GLY A 117 -13.23 5.55 2.76
CA GLY A 117 -14.15 5.80 1.66
C GLY A 117 -15.19 4.69 1.45
N GLY A 118 -15.65 4.03 2.52
CA GLY A 118 -16.58 2.89 2.44
C GLY A 118 -15.94 1.56 2.10
N LYS A 119 -14.60 1.50 1.99
CA LYS A 119 -13.84 0.29 1.64
C LYS A 119 -12.95 -0.14 2.79
N LYS A 120 -12.99 -1.44 3.13
CA LYS A 120 -12.07 -2.04 4.10
C LYS A 120 -10.65 -2.07 3.51
N VAL A 121 -9.71 -1.43 4.20
CA VAL A 121 -8.29 -1.42 3.86
C VAL A 121 -7.47 -2.07 4.97
N VAL A 122 -6.33 -2.65 4.61
CA VAL A 122 -5.37 -3.20 5.58
C VAL A 122 -4.33 -2.13 5.88
N VAL A 123 -3.96 -1.97 7.14
CA VAL A 123 -2.94 -1.02 7.59
C VAL A 123 -1.76 -1.79 8.14
N ILE A 124 -0.57 -1.51 7.63
CA ILE A 124 0.71 -2.10 8.04
C ILE A 124 1.54 -0.97 8.68
N PRO A 125 1.45 -0.75 10.00
CA PRO A 125 2.25 0.26 10.70
C PRO A 125 3.68 -0.25 10.89
N SER A 126 4.49 -0.17 9.84
CA SER A 126 5.87 -0.64 9.85
C SER A 126 6.82 0.42 9.32
N ASP A 127 7.56 1.05 10.23
CA ASP A 127 8.62 2.01 9.87
C ASP A 127 9.75 1.32 9.06
N GLY A 128 9.94 0.01 9.27
CA GLY A 128 10.89 -0.79 8.49
C GLY A 128 10.48 -0.91 7.02
N LEU A 129 9.22 -1.27 6.77
CA LEU A 129 8.67 -1.34 5.42
C LEU A 129 8.62 0.05 4.76
N GLU A 130 8.22 1.07 5.51
CA GLU A 130 8.26 2.47 5.08
C GLU A 130 9.66 2.84 4.56
N ARG A 131 10.70 2.60 5.36
CA ARG A 131 12.08 2.93 5.00
C ARG A 131 12.56 2.14 3.78
N GLU A 132 12.26 0.85 3.70
CA GLU A 132 12.65 0.03 2.55
C GLU A 132 11.99 0.52 1.26
N VAL A 133 10.68 0.79 1.28
CA VAL A 133 9.96 1.32 0.11
C VAL A 133 10.53 2.67 -0.32
N HIS A 134 10.78 3.57 0.64
CA HIS A 134 11.38 4.87 0.35
C HIS A 134 12.75 4.73 -0.32
N GLN A 135 13.64 3.89 0.23
CA GLN A 135 14.96 3.64 -0.35
C GLN A 135 14.89 3.01 -1.75
N ILE A 136 13.92 2.13 -2.01
CA ILE A 136 13.73 1.54 -3.34
C ILE A 136 13.34 2.62 -4.34
N ILE A 137 12.39 3.49 -4.00
CA ILE A 137 11.93 4.59 -4.86
C ILE A 137 13.07 5.60 -5.09
N GLU A 138 13.78 6.01 -4.04
CA GLU A 138 14.92 6.94 -4.17
C GLU A 138 16.01 6.40 -5.10
N ARG A 139 16.38 5.12 -4.97
CA ARG A 139 17.39 4.49 -5.83
C ARG A 139 16.93 4.33 -7.28
N ALA A 140 15.63 4.20 -7.52
CA ALA A 140 15.09 4.11 -8.86
C ALA A 140 15.02 5.49 -9.55
N THR A 141 15.00 6.58 -8.77
CA THR A 141 14.74 7.94 -9.27
C THR A 141 15.97 8.85 -9.35
N HIS A 142 17.11 8.39 -8.80
CA HIS A 142 18.43 9.05 -8.86
C HIS A 142 19.36 8.33 -9.83
#